data_AF-A0A329T794-F1
#
_entry.id   AF-A0A329T794-F1
#
_cell.length_a   1.000
_cell.length_b   1.000
_cell.length_c   1.000
_cell.angle_alpha   90.00
_cell.angle_beta   90.00
_cell.angle_gamma   90.00
#
_symmetry.space_group_name_H-M   'P 1'
#
loop_
_entity.id
_entity.type
_entity.pdbx_description
1 polymer ?
#
loop_
_entity_poly.entity_id
_entity_poly.type
_entity_poly.pdbx_seq_one_letter_code
_entity_poly.pdbx_strand_id
1 'polypeptide(L)'
;MSSPYTHSTERVARIVRGIVREARTKNVPFMAGSIAYSAFVSLLPLVLLLVIAASVVGGEPLASRVRGATGSYLSPTGQSLVADSISQAGSQTGLSILGIVVLFWGVFRVLRALDTAFSAIYDTHQRNDLPNQFRDGAVVLVALGAALLAMFAAAMILRFVPDLPVPGLVRSTSLVLALSIVFLPVFYVFPDADLPPRMVLPGAVVAAVGWALLHAGFGVYVAYSSTQDLYGVIGGVILFITFLYFGALVILIGATTNVVVMGRRAPVSAGTGTAR
;
A
#
# COMPACT_ATOMS: atom_id res chain seq x y z
N MET A 1 -35.70 -14.93 27.59
CA MET A 1 -34.78 -13.77 27.60
C MET A 1 -33.54 -14.13 26.81
N SER A 2 -33.45 -13.72 25.55
CA SER A 2 -32.26 -13.89 24.71
C SER A 2 -31.20 -12.85 25.10
N SER A 3 -29.98 -13.31 25.34
CA SER A 3 -28.86 -12.51 25.82
C SER A 3 -28.42 -11.45 24.78
N PRO A 4 -28.10 -10.20 25.15
CA PRO A 4 -27.70 -9.12 24.22
C PRO A 4 -26.51 -9.45 23.30
N TYR A 5 -25.73 -10.49 23.61
CA TYR A 5 -24.54 -10.89 22.85
C TYR A 5 -24.83 -11.66 21.55
N THR A 6 -26.01 -12.27 21.38
CA THR A 6 -26.33 -12.99 20.13
C THR A 6 -26.50 -12.05 18.94
N HIS A 7 -26.93 -10.81 19.18
CA HIS A 7 -27.12 -9.83 18.09
C HIS A 7 -25.80 -9.27 17.52
N SER A 8 -24.71 -9.22 18.30
CA SER A 8 -23.44 -8.65 17.84
C SER A 8 -22.64 -9.63 16.98
N THR A 9 -22.61 -10.91 17.35
CA THR A 9 -21.90 -11.97 16.64
C THR A 9 -22.52 -12.25 15.27
N GLU A 10 -23.85 -12.32 15.20
CA GLU A 10 -24.58 -12.46 13.93
C GLU A 10 -24.36 -11.26 12.99
N ARG A 11 -24.21 -10.06 13.55
CA ARG A 11 -23.96 -8.84 12.79
C ARG A 11 -22.56 -8.84 12.18
N VAL A 12 -21.54 -9.19 12.97
CA VAL A 12 -20.14 -9.31 12.52
C VAL A 12 -20.02 -10.41 11.48
N ALA A 13 -20.58 -11.60 11.74
CA ALA A 13 -20.56 -12.72 10.80
C ALA A 13 -21.19 -12.34 9.45
N ARG A 14 -22.31 -11.61 9.44
CA ARG A 14 -22.89 -11.08 8.20
C ARG A 14 -21.98 -10.08 7.49
N ILE A 15 -21.24 -9.23 8.21
CA ILE A 15 -20.31 -8.26 7.60
C ILE A 15 -19.18 -9.02 6.91
N VAL A 16 -18.55 -9.94 7.63
CA VAL A 16 -17.45 -10.76 7.11
C VAL A 16 -17.90 -11.56 5.89
N ARG A 17 -19.07 -12.23 5.97
CA ARG A 17 -19.63 -12.94 4.80
C ARG A 17 -19.91 -12.00 3.62
N GLY A 18 -20.42 -10.80 3.90
CA GLY A 18 -20.63 -9.77 2.90
C GLY A 18 -19.34 -9.36 2.19
N ILE A 19 -18.27 -9.11 2.96
CA ILE A 19 -16.94 -8.76 2.44
C ILE A 19 -16.38 -9.90 1.60
N VAL A 20 -16.43 -11.14 2.08
CA VAL A 20 -15.91 -12.30 1.35
C VAL A 20 -16.67 -12.51 0.04
N ARG A 21 -18.00 -12.36 0.06
CA ARG A 21 -18.83 -12.48 -1.15
C ARG A 21 -18.46 -11.39 -2.15
N GLU A 22 -18.43 -10.14 -1.72
CA GLU A 22 -18.14 -9.00 -2.58
C GLU A 22 -16.71 -9.07 -3.16
N ALA A 23 -15.72 -9.44 -2.34
CA ALA A 23 -14.34 -9.62 -2.78
C ALA A 23 -14.21 -10.72 -3.84
N ARG A 24 -15.01 -11.78 -3.75
CA ARG A 24 -15.07 -12.84 -4.78
C ARG A 24 -15.77 -12.36 -6.04
N THR A 25 -16.93 -11.71 -5.91
CA THR A 25 -17.69 -11.18 -7.06
C THR A 25 -16.86 -10.20 -7.88
N LYS A 26 -16.09 -9.33 -7.22
CA LYS A 26 -15.23 -8.33 -7.85
C LYS A 26 -13.85 -8.87 -8.26
N ASN A 27 -13.56 -10.16 -8.04
CA ASN A 27 -12.24 -10.75 -8.28
C ASN A 27 -11.07 -9.96 -7.65
N VAL A 28 -11.24 -9.53 -6.39
CA VAL A 28 -10.21 -8.80 -5.63
C VAL A 28 -8.84 -9.48 -5.66
N PRO A 29 -8.72 -10.83 -5.52
CA PRO A 29 -7.43 -11.50 -5.65
C PRO A 29 -6.73 -11.26 -7.00
N PHE A 30 -7.47 -11.16 -8.10
CA PHE A 30 -6.89 -10.91 -9.42
C PHE A 30 -6.39 -9.47 -9.54
N MET A 31 -7.16 -8.50 -9.08
CA MET A 31 -6.75 -7.09 -9.04
C MET A 31 -5.55 -6.86 -8.10
N ALA A 32 -5.50 -7.55 -6.96
CA ALA A 32 -4.33 -7.51 -6.07
C ALA A 32 -3.06 -8.01 -6.80
N GLY A 33 -3.19 -9.05 -7.62
CA GLY A 33 -2.10 -9.55 -8.48
C GLY A 33 -1.58 -8.51 -9.48
N SER A 34 -2.48 -7.79 -10.17
CA SER A 34 -2.09 -6.75 -11.14
C SER A 34 -1.41 -5.55 -10.48
N ILE A 35 -1.87 -5.15 -9.29
CA ILE A 35 -1.25 -4.10 -8.48
C ILE A 35 0.14 -4.55 -8.01
N ALA A 36 0.26 -5.77 -7.49
CA ALA A 36 1.54 -6.32 -7.02
C ALA A 36 2.57 -6.42 -8.13
N TYR A 37 2.18 -6.91 -9.30
CA TYR A 37 3.05 -6.93 -10.48
C TYR A 37 3.48 -5.51 -10.90
N SER A 38 2.54 -4.56 -10.94
CA SER A 38 2.84 -3.17 -11.29
C SER A 38 3.80 -2.54 -10.27
N ALA A 39 3.61 -2.81 -8.99
CA ALA A 39 4.50 -2.34 -7.92
C ALA A 39 5.89 -2.97 -8.03
N PHE A 40 5.97 -4.28 -8.26
CA PHE A 40 7.25 -4.99 -8.42
C PHE A 40 8.07 -4.46 -9.60
N VAL A 41 7.44 -4.28 -10.78
CA VAL A 41 8.12 -3.74 -11.97
C VAL A 41 8.62 -2.31 -11.72
N SER A 42 7.90 -1.54 -10.91
CA SER A 42 8.25 -0.15 -10.57
C SER A 42 9.42 -0.02 -9.60
N LEU A 43 9.88 -1.12 -8.99
CA LEU A 43 11.00 -1.08 -8.05
C LEU A 43 12.36 -1.01 -8.71
N LEU A 44 12.55 -1.63 -9.88
CA LEU A 44 13.86 -1.60 -10.55
C LEU A 44 14.30 -0.15 -10.85
N PRO A 45 13.45 0.71 -11.43
CA PRO A 45 13.78 2.12 -11.65
C PRO A 45 13.92 2.89 -10.34
N LEU A 46 13.11 2.57 -9.33
CA LEU A 46 13.17 3.22 -8.02
C LEU A 46 14.50 2.95 -7.31
N VAL A 47 14.93 1.69 -7.25
CA VAL A 47 16.20 1.30 -6.63
C VAL A 47 17.36 1.99 -7.35
N LEU A 48 17.35 2.00 -8.69
CA LEU A 48 18.37 2.70 -9.48
C LEU A 48 18.42 4.20 -9.13
N LEU A 49 17.28 4.86 -9.08
CA LEU A 49 17.23 6.29 -8.73
C LEU A 49 17.62 6.56 -7.28
N LEU A 50 17.24 5.71 -6.33
CA LEU A 50 17.67 5.83 -4.94
C LEU A 50 19.19 5.71 -4.82
N VAL A 51 19.81 4.82 -5.59
CA VAL A 51 21.27 4.66 -5.67
C VAL A 51 21.93 5.89 -6.30
N ILE A 52 21.38 6.44 -7.38
CA ILE A 52 21.87 7.67 -8.01
C ILE A 52 21.76 8.84 -7.03
N ALA A 53 20.59 9.03 -6.40
CA ALA A 53 20.34 10.09 -5.44
C ALA A 53 21.26 9.97 -4.22
N ALA A 54 21.44 8.76 -3.69
CA ALA A 54 22.40 8.45 -2.63
C ALA A 54 23.84 8.82 -3.01
N SER A 55 24.23 8.56 -4.26
CA SER A 55 25.57 8.87 -4.76
C SER A 55 25.79 10.38 -4.94
N VAL A 56 24.78 11.10 -5.42
CA VAL A 56 24.83 12.57 -5.61
C VAL A 56 24.82 13.31 -4.28
N VAL A 57 23.96 12.91 -3.33
CA VAL A 57 23.79 13.59 -2.03
C VAL A 57 24.86 13.17 -1.02
N GLY A 58 25.23 11.89 -1.02
CA GLY A 58 26.08 11.28 0.02
C GLY A 58 27.53 11.01 -0.40
N GLY A 59 27.87 11.14 -1.68
CA GLY A 59 29.20 10.85 -2.21
C GLY A 59 29.66 9.40 -2.00
N GLU A 60 30.97 9.17 -2.14
CA GLU A 60 31.61 7.85 -2.01
C GLU A 60 31.36 7.12 -0.67
N PRO A 61 31.23 7.81 0.48
CA PRO A 61 30.91 7.16 1.76
C PRO A 61 29.52 6.51 1.80
N LEU A 62 28.52 7.10 1.13
CA LEU A 62 27.16 6.56 1.10
C LEU A 62 27.04 5.48 0.01
N ALA A 63 27.72 5.67 -1.13
CA ALA A 63 27.83 4.66 -2.18
C ALA A 63 28.52 3.37 -1.68
N SER A 64 29.61 3.48 -0.90
CA SER A 64 30.30 2.32 -0.30
C SER A 64 29.44 1.59 0.74
N ARG A 65 28.66 2.30 1.55
CA ARG A 65 27.68 1.69 2.47
C ARG A 65 26.56 0.96 1.74
N VAL A 66 26.05 1.54 0.65
CA VAL A 66 25.07 0.87 -0.20
C VAL A 66 25.68 -0.39 -0.81
N ARG A 67 26.84 -0.31 -1.48
CA ARG A 67 27.54 -1.50 -2.04
C ARG A 67 27.80 -2.59 -1.00
N GLY A 68 28.23 -2.22 0.20
CA GLY A 68 28.44 -3.15 1.31
C GLY A 68 27.14 -3.78 1.81
N ALA A 69 26.05 -3.00 1.87
CA ALA A 69 24.74 -3.49 2.30
C ALA A 69 24.07 -4.36 1.23
N THR A 70 24.19 -4.07 -0.06
CA THR A 70 23.61 -4.89 -1.14
C THR A 70 24.48 -6.07 -1.52
N GLY A 71 25.80 -6.03 -1.27
CA GLY A 71 26.74 -7.10 -1.60
C GLY A 71 26.42 -8.45 -0.94
N SER A 72 25.81 -8.45 0.24
CA SER A 72 25.37 -9.67 0.92
C SER A 72 24.06 -10.25 0.38
N TYR A 73 23.27 -9.48 -0.39
CA TYR A 73 21.94 -9.88 -0.85
C TYR A 73 21.82 -10.02 -2.37
N LEU A 74 22.80 -9.53 -3.13
CA LEU A 74 22.83 -9.63 -4.59
C LEU A 74 23.80 -10.71 -5.04
N SER A 75 23.42 -11.43 -6.10
CA SER A 75 24.35 -12.30 -6.84
C SER A 75 25.53 -11.48 -7.38
N PRO A 76 26.66 -12.11 -7.75
CA PRO A 76 27.79 -11.41 -8.38
C PRO A 76 27.36 -10.53 -9.57
N THR A 77 26.38 -10.98 -10.36
CA THR A 77 25.77 -10.22 -11.45
C THR A 77 24.93 -9.03 -10.98
N GLY A 78 24.16 -9.17 -9.90
CA GLY A 78 23.43 -8.05 -9.31
C GLY A 78 24.37 -6.99 -8.72
N GLN A 79 25.49 -7.44 -8.12
CA GLN A 79 26.52 -6.54 -7.59
C GLN A 79 27.21 -5.76 -8.71
N SER A 80 27.56 -6.41 -9.82
CA SER A 80 28.15 -5.72 -10.97
C SER A 80 27.18 -4.71 -11.58
N LEU A 81 25.91 -5.06 -11.76
CA LEU A 81 24.90 -4.13 -12.26
C LEU A 81 24.72 -2.89 -11.38
N VAL A 82 24.75 -3.06 -10.05
CA VAL A 82 24.67 -1.93 -9.11
C VAL A 82 25.96 -1.10 -9.13
N ALA A 83 27.13 -1.74 -9.17
CA ALA A 83 28.41 -1.04 -9.24
C ALA A 83 28.58 -0.26 -10.56
N ASP A 84 28.17 -0.86 -11.67
CA ASP A 84 28.13 -0.24 -13.00
C ASP A 84 27.15 0.94 -13.01
N SER A 85 25.98 0.77 -12.40
CA SER A 85 25.00 1.85 -12.26
C SER A 85 25.53 3.02 -11.42
N ILE A 86 26.23 2.76 -10.31
CA ILE A 86 26.84 3.79 -9.44
C ILE A 86 27.97 4.52 -10.16
N SER A 87 28.86 3.79 -10.82
CA SER A 87 30.01 4.38 -11.54
C SER A 87 29.59 5.19 -12.76
N GLN A 88 28.49 4.82 -13.42
CA GLN A 88 27.93 5.55 -14.57
C GLN A 88 26.98 6.69 -14.16
N ALA A 89 26.45 6.68 -12.94
CA ALA A 89 25.55 7.71 -12.42
C ALA A 89 26.18 9.12 -12.42
N GLY A 90 27.51 9.21 -12.23
CA GLY A 90 28.22 10.49 -12.18
C GLY A 90 28.54 11.11 -13.54
N SER A 91 28.44 10.37 -14.64
CA SER A 91 28.95 10.80 -15.96
C SER A 91 27.89 10.89 -17.07
N GLN A 92 26.64 10.46 -16.82
CA GLN A 92 25.60 10.43 -17.86
C GLN A 92 24.27 11.05 -17.41
N THR A 93 24.11 12.35 -17.68
CA THR A 93 22.85 13.10 -17.52
C THR A 93 21.66 12.40 -18.22
N GLY A 94 21.91 11.72 -19.35
CA GLY A 94 20.89 10.97 -20.10
C GLY A 94 20.31 9.75 -19.36
N LEU A 95 21.11 9.00 -18.59
CA LEU A 95 20.61 7.87 -17.79
C LEU A 95 19.71 8.34 -16.63
N SER A 96 19.98 9.53 -16.07
CA SER A 96 19.17 10.11 -14.99
C SER A 96 17.78 10.49 -15.48
N ILE A 97 17.66 11.08 -16.68
CA ILE A 97 16.37 11.44 -17.28
C ILE A 97 15.55 10.20 -17.60
N LEU A 98 16.15 9.18 -18.22
CA LEU A 98 15.48 7.92 -18.50
C LEU A 98 15.00 7.24 -17.20
N GLY A 99 15.83 7.20 -16.16
CA GLY A 99 15.44 6.66 -14.86
C GLY A 99 14.22 7.37 -14.27
N ILE A 100 14.20 8.71 -14.30
CA ILE A 100 13.06 9.52 -13.82
C ILE A 100 11.79 9.21 -14.61
N VAL A 101 11.88 9.16 -15.93
CA VAL A 101 10.72 8.84 -16.81
C VAL A 101 10.18 7.45 -16.51
N VAL A 102 11.05 6.45 -16.37
CA VAL A 102 10.63 5.06 -16.10
C VAL A 102 10.07 4.92 -14.68
N LEU A 103 10.62 5.62 -13.68
CA LEU A 103 10.03 5.67 -12.34
C LEU A 103 8.64 6.30 -12.37
N PHE A 104 8.50 7.44 -13.02
CA PHE A 104 7.22 8.14 -13.13
C PHE A 104 6.17 7.25 -13.80
N TRP A 105 6.57 6.57 -14.87
CA TRP A 105 5.75 5.55 -15.54
C TRP A 105 5.35 4.41 -14.60
N GLY A 106 6.30 3.90 -13.79
CA GLY A 106 6.04 2.86 -12.80
C GLY A 106 5.04 3.29 -11.71
N VAL A 107 5.29 4.44 -11.09
CA VAL A 107 4.40 5.02 -10.06
C VAL A 107 3.00 5.24 -10.63
N PHE A 108 2.90 5.84 -11.81
CA PHE A 108 1.62 6.05 -12.49
C PHE A 108 0.89 4.74 -12.77
N ARG A 109 1.60 3.68 -13.16
CA ARG A 109 1.02 2.35 -13.37
C ARG A 109 0.40 1.77 -12.10
N VAL A 110 1.08 1.90 -10.95
CA VAL A 110 0.57 1.44 -9.65
C VAL A 110 -0.68 2.22 -9.25
N LEU A 111 -0.63 3.56 -9.37
CA LEU A 111 -1.75 4.44 -9.01
C LEU A 111 -2.96 4.14 -9.90
N ARG A 112 -2.75 3.99 -11.21
CA ARG A 112 -3.81 3.59 -12.16
C ARG A 112 -4.41 2.22 -11.85
N ALA A 113 -3.58 1.25 -11.46
CA ALA A 113 -4.06 -0.08 -11.09
C ALA A 113 -4.92 -0.03 -9.81
N LEU A 114 -4.54 0.79 -8.83
CA LEU A 114 -5.32 1.03 -7.63
C LEU A 114 -6.65 1.74 -7.95
N ASP A 115 -6.59 2.84 -8.68
CA ASP A 115 -7.76 3.60 -9.13
C ASP A 115 -8.78 2.71 -9.85
N THR A 116 -8.31 1.97 -10.86
CA THR A 116 -9.16 1.01 -11.61
C THR A 116 -9.79 -0.04 -10.69
N ALA A 117 -9.03 -0.56 -9.73
CA ALA A 117 -9.53 -1.57 -8.79
C ALA A 117 -10.54 -1.00 -7.80
N PHE A 118 -10.32 0.23 -7.30
CA PHE A 118 -11.27 0.92 -6.45
C PHE A 118 -12.55 1.20 -7.21
N SER A 119 -12.49 1.80 -8.37
CA SER A 119 -13.69 2.12 -9.14
C SER A 119 -14.46 0.87 -9.58
N ALA A 120 -13.78 -0.27 -9.80
CA ALA A 120 -14.44 -1.56 -9.99
C ALA A 120 -15.19 -2.05 -8.74
N ILE A 121 -14.60 -1.88 -7.55
CA ILE A 121 -15.22 -2.23 -6.26
C ILE A 121 -16.41 -1.31 -5.94
N TYR A 122 -16.29 -0.01 -6.22
CA TYR A 122 -17.32 0.99 -5.94
C TYR A 122 -18.34 1.17 -7.08
N ASP A 123 -18.19 0.45 -8.19
CA ASP A 123 -19.03 0.54 -9.39
C ASP A 123 -19.08 1.93 -10.06
N THR A 124 -18.00 2.71 -9.95
CA THR A 124 -17.88 4.10 -10.45
C THR A 124 -17.19 4.22 -11.82
N HIS A 125 -17.26 3.15 -12.64
CA HIS A 125 -16.58 3.00 -13.93
C HIS A 125 -16.66 4.19 -14.90
N GLN A 126 -17.68 5.05 -14.79
CA GLN A 126 -17.92 6.21 -15.65
C GLN A 126 -16.92 7.37 -15.45
N ARG A 127 -16.10 7.36 -14.37
CA ARG A 127 -15.10 8.40 -14.08
C ARG A 127 -13.64 7.96 -14.31
N ASN A 128 -13.42 6.73 -14.77
CA ASN A 128 -12.10 6.09 -14.92
C ASN A 128 -11.31 6.51 -16.19
N ASP A 129 -11.29 7.80 -16.52
CA ASP A 129 -10.52 8.29 -17.66
C ASP A 129 -9.05 8.57 -17.28
N LEU A 130 -8.13 8.48 -18.26
CA LEU A 130 -6.70 8.70 -18.03
C LEU A 130 -6.36 10.05 -17.33
N PRO A 131 -7.00 11.19 -17.66
CA PRO A 131 -6.76 12.45 -16.97
C PRO A 131 -7.19 12.41 -15.50
N ASN A 132 -8.28 11.72 -15.17
CA ASN A 132 -8.76 11.58 -13.80
C ASN A 132 -7.76 10.74 -12.99
N GLN A 133 -7.36 9.58 -13.52
CA GLN A 133 -6.33 8.71 -12.94
C GLN A 133 -5.02 9.44 -12.63
N PHE A 134 -4.60 10.35 -13.50
CA PHE A 134 -3.42 11.17 -13.26
C PHE A 134 -3.60 12.15 -12.11
N ARG A 135 -4.74 12.85 -12.09
CA ARG A 135 -5.09 13.81 -11.04
C ARG A 135 -5.21 13.10 -9.69
N ASP A 136 -5.96 12.02 -9.63
CA ASP A 136 -6.20 11.25 -8.41
C ASP A 136 -4.91 10.60 -7.90
N GLY A 137 -4.12 10.04 -8.81
CA GLY A 137 -2.78 9.56 -8.52
C GLY A 137 -1.88 10.64 -7.92
N ALA A 138 -1.86 11.84 -8.49
CA ALA A 138 -1.07 12.96 -7.99
C ALA A 138 -1.54 13.43 -6.61
N VAL A 139 -2.85 13.57 -6.40
CA VAL A 139 -3.43 13.94 -5.10
C VAL A 139 -3.08 12.92 -4.03
N VAL A 140 -3.24 11.62 -4.33
CA VAL A 140 -2.88 10.53 -3.42
C VAL A 140 -1.40 10.54 -3.12
N LEU A 141 -0.53 10.74 -4.12
CA LEU A 141 0.92 10.76 -3.93
C LEU A 141 1.36 11.92 -3.02
N VAL A 142 0.81 13.13 -3.23
CA VAL A 142 1.08 14.29 -2.37
C VAL A 142 0.57 14.06 -0.95
N ALA A 143 -0.64 13.52 -0.81
CA ALA A 143 -1.23 13.25 0.49
C ALA A 143 -0.47 12.16 1.27
N LEU A 144 -0.03 11.09 0.60
CA LEU A 144 0.84 10.07 1.17
C LEU A 144 2.19 10.66 1.59
N GLY A 145 2.80 11.48 0.74
CA GLY A 145 4.05 12.18 1.06
C GLY A 145 3.91 13.06 2.31
N ALA A 146 2.85 13.86 2.38
CA ALA A 146 2.55 14.70 3.54
C ALA A 146 2.30 13.88 4.81
N ALA A 147 1.54 12.78 4.71
CA ALA A 147 1.27 11.89 5.85
C ALA A 147 2.56 11.23 6.37
N LEU A 148 3.43 10.76 5.48
CA LEU A 148 4.73 10.19 5.84
C LEU A 148 5.66 11.22 6.49
N LEU A 149 5.71 12.44 5.95
CA LEU A 149 6.48 13.54 6.55
C LEU A 149 5.96 13.92 7.94
N ALA A 150 4.63 13.99 8.11
CA ALA A 150 4.01 14.25 9.40
C ALA A 150 4.32 13.13 10.42
N MET A 151 4.27 11.87 10.00
CA MET A 151 4.68 10.74 10.83
C MET A 151 6.16 10.82 11.23
N PHE A 152 7.04 11.15 10.29
CA PHE A 152 8.46 11.32 10.55
C PHE A 152 8.71 12.46 11.55
N ALA A 153 8.06 13.61 11.35
CA ALA A 153 8.14 14.75 12.26
C ALA A 153 7.62 14.39 13.67
N ALA A 154 6.49 13.69 13.76
CA ALA A 154 5.95 13.21 15.04
C ALA A 154 6.94 12.27 15.73
N ALA A 155 7.52 11.30 15.02
CA ALA A 155 8.53 10.39 15.56
C ALA A 155 9.79 11.12 16.05
N MET A 156 10.23 12.18 15.35
CA MET A 156 11.33 13.03 15.79
C MET A 156 10.99 13.79 17.07
N ILE A 157 9.82 14.41 17.15
CA ILE A 157 9.38 15.15 18.36
C ILE A 157 9.34 14.23 19.58
N LEU A 158 8.78 13.02 19.44
CA LEU A 158 8.73 12.03 20.52
C LEU A 158 10.13 11.62 21.01
N ARG A 159 11.16 11.68 20.16
CA ARG A 159 12.54 11.39 20.55
C ARG A 159 13.17 12.49 21.41
N PHE A 160 12.69 13.73 21.29
CA PHE A 160 13.16 14.88 22.09
C PHE A 160 12.34 15.10 23.37
N VAL A 161 11.26 14.34 23.58
CA VAL A 161 10.45 14.36 24.81
C VAL A 161 10.44 12.95 25.44
N PRO A 162 11.54 12.54 26.11
CA PRO A 162 11.71 11.18 26.61
C PRO A 162 10.79 10.81 27.80
N ASP A 163 10.19 11.79 28.48
CA ASP A 163 9.42 11.60 29.71
C ASP A 163 7.90 11.52 29.52
N LEU A 164 7.40 11.32 28.30
CA LEU A 164 5.99 10.97 28.12
C LEU A 164 5.82 9.48 28.46
N PRO A 165 5.10 9.11 29.54
CA PRO A 165 4.75 7.73 29.78
C PRO A 165 3.73 7.34 28.71
N VAL A 166 4.21 6.74 27.62
CA VAL A 166 3.38 6.22 26.54
C VAL A 166 3.25 4.71 26.78
N PRO A 167 2.14 4.22 27.39
CA PRO A 167 1.93 2.78 27.61
C PRO A 167 2.11 1.98 26.31
N GLY A 168 2.57 0.74 26.40
CA GLY A 168 2.75 -0.14 25.22
C GLY A 168 1.48 -0.32 24.37
N LEU A 169 0.29 -0.16 24.97
CA LEU A 169 -0.99 -0.13 24.26
C LEU A 169 -1.12 1.10 23.34
N VAL A 170 -0.63 2.26 23.77
CA VAL A 170 -0.62 3.49 22.97
C VAL A 170 0.28 3.31 21.74
N ARG A 171 1.37 2.53 21.82
CA ARG A 171 2.27 2.27 20.68
C ARG A 171 1.63 1.41 19.59
N SER A 172 0.82 0.41 19.96
CA SER A 172 0.10 -0.43 18.97
C SER A 172 -1.10 0.31 18.38
N THR A 173 -1.84 1.06 19.20
CA THR A 173 -2.95 1.89 18.73
C THR A 173 -2.45 3.06 17.88
N SER A 174 -1.29 3.65 18.19
CA SER A 174 -0.68 4.72 17.39
C SER A 174 -0.26 4.23 16.02
N LEU A 175 0.19 2.98 15.88
CA LEU A 175 0.54 2.43 14.58
C LEU A 175 -0.69 2.29 13.69
N VAL A 176 -1.78 1.73 14.21
CA VAL A 176 -3.04 1.60 13.45
C VAL A 176 -3.62 2.97 13.11
N LEU A 177 -3.58 3.92 14.04
CA LEU A 177 -4.02 5.29 13.79
C LEU A 177 -3.18 5.97 12.70
N ALA A 178 -1.86 5.88 12.79
CA ALA A 178 -0.95 6.46 11.81
C ALA A 178 -1.12 5.84 10.43
N LEU A 179 -1.20 4.50 10.35
CA LEU A 179 -1.49 3.80 9.10
C LEU A 179 -2.87 4.16 8.55
N SER A 180 -3.87 4.35 9.41
CA SER A 180 -5.21 4.78 8.96
C SER A 180 -5.16 6.17 8.34
N ILE A 181 -4.39 7.11 8.93
CA ILE A 181 -4.15 8.45 8.37
C ILE A 181 -3.43 8.36 7.02
N VAL A 182 -2.40 7.52 6.92
CA VAL A 182 -1.66 7.29 5.66
C VAL A 182 -2.56 6.70 4.59
N PHE A 183 -3.41 5.74 4.92
CA PHE A 183 -4.29 5.12 3.92
C PHE A 183 -5.52 5.95 3.58
N LEU A 184 -5.95 6.88 4.44
CA LEU A 184 -7.20 7.63 4.24
C LEU A 184 -7.30 8.34 2.86
N PRO A 185 -6.25 9.00 2.33
CA PRO A 185 -6.29 9.59 0.99
C PRO A 185 -6.59 8.57 -0.12
N VAL A 186 -5.99 7.37 -0.05
CA VAL A 186 -6.24 6.28 -1.00
C VAL A 186 -7.72 5.90 -0.99
N PHE A 187 -8.30 5.79 0.21
CA PHE A 187 -9.71 5.42 0.40
C PHE A 187 -10.70 6.54 0.08
N TYR A 188 -10.25 7.79 0.06
CA TYR A 188 -11.10 8.96 -0.19
C TYR A 188 -11.11 9.37 -1.67
N VAL A 189 -9.96 9.27 -2.34
CA VAL A 189 -9.78 9.78 -3.71
C VAL A 189 -10.16 8.73 -4.76
N PHE A 190 -9.54 7.53 -4.71
CA PHE A 190 -9.73 6.50 -5.73
C PHE A 190 -11.12 5.90 -5.93
N PRO A 191 -12.09 5.96 -4.98
CA PRO A 191 -13.45 5.53 -5.28
C PRO A 191 -14.13 6.32 -6.41
N ASP A 192 -13.61 7.49 -6.80
CA ASP A 192 -14.25 8.41 -7.74
C ASP A 192 -15.71 8.73 -7.38
N ALA A 193 -16.03 8.68 -6.09
CA ALA A 193 -17.37 8.85 -5.55
C ALA A 193 -17.37 10.02 -4.57
N ASP A 194 -18.43 10.83 -4.62
CA ASP A 194 -18.63 11.95 -3.70
C ASP A 194 -19.06 11.42 -2.32
N LEU A 195 -18.10 10.86 -1.58
CA LEU A 195 -18.31 10.19 -0.29
C LEU A 195 -17.75 11.04 0.86
N PRO A 196 -18.50 11.22 1.96
CA PRO A 196 -17.97 11.89 3.13
C PRO A 196 -16.88 11.01 3.79
N PRO A 197 -15.81 11.58 4.38
CA PRO A 197 -14.69 10.82 4.96
C PRO A 197 -15.09 9.72 5.96
N ARG A 198 -16.17 9.95 6.71
CA ARG A 198 -16.77 8.97 7.66
C ARG A 198 -17.26 7.67 7.03
N MET A 199 -17.50 7.65 5.72
CA MET A 199 -17.92 6.45 4.99
C MET A 199 -16.74 5.62 4.54
N VAL A 200 -15.55 6.23 4.37
CA VAL A 200 -14.35 5.53 3.90
C VAL A 200 -13.40 5.12 5.02
N LEU A 201 -13.57 5.73 6.21
CA LEU A 201 -12.78 5.46 7.42
C LEU A 201 -12.78 3.98 7.86
N PRO A 202 -13.90 3.22 7.84
CA PRO A 202 -13.89 1.82 8.25
C PRO A 202 -12.91 0.97 7.43
N GLY A 203 -12.86 1.19 6.12
CA GLY A 203 -11.95 0.52 5.19
C GLY A 203 -10.50 0.90 5.41
N ALA A 204 -10.22 2.19 5.67
CA ALA A 204 -8.87 2.64 6.02
C ALA A 204 -8.36 1.98 7.32
N VAL A 205 -9.22 1.84 8.33
CA VAL A 205 -8.89 1.14 9.57
C VAL A 205 -8.66 -0.35 9.34
N VAL A 206 -9.52 -1.01 8.54
CA VAL A 206 -9.33 -2.43 8.18
C VAL A 206 -8.01 -2.63 7.42
N ALA A 207 -7.68 -1.74 6.50
CA ALA A 207 -6.41 -1.77 5.79
C ALA A 207 -5.22 -1.55 6.74
N ALA A 208 -5.32 -0.60 7.66
CA ALA A 208 -4.28 -0.34 8.66
C ALA A 208 -4.03 -1.56 9.58
N VAL A 209 -5.09 -2.18 10.08
CA VAL A 209 -5.00 -3.40 10.91
C VAL A 209 -4.44 -4.55 10.08
N GLY A 210 -4.96 -4.79 8.88
CA GLY A 210 -4.48 -5.84 8.00
C GLY A 210 -3.02 -5.65 7.61
N TRP A 211 -2.57 -4.41 7.43
CA TRP A 211 -1.19 -4.08 7.10
C TRP A 211 -0.25 -4.36 8.27
N ALA A 212 -0.65 -3.99 9.49
CA ALA A 212 0.09 -4.31 10.69
C ALA A 212 0.20 -5.83 10.91
N LEU A 213 -0.90 -6.57 10.71
CA LEU A 213 -0.90 -8.04 10.78
C LEU A 213 -0.03 -8.67 9.70
N LEU A 214 -0.08 -8.15 8.46
CA LEU A 214 0.76 -8.60 7.37
C LEU A 214 2.23 -8.42 7.71
N HIS A 215 2.62 -7.24 8.18
CA HIS A 215 3.99 -6.95 8.58
C HIS A 215 4.48 -7.86 9.72
N ALA A 216 3.65 -8.07 10.74
CA ALA A 216 3.95 -8.98 11.85
C ALA A 216 4.10 -10.44 11.36
N GLY A 217 3.17 -10.91 10.53
CA GLY A 217 3.20 -12.25 9.94
C GLY A 217 4.43 -12.46 9.06
N PHE A 218 4.84 -11.44 8.31
CA PHE A 218 6.05 -11.47 7.50
C PHE A 218 7.32 -11.55 8.35
N GLY A 219 7.37 -10.79 9.44
CA GLY A 219 8.47 -10.85 10.40
C GLY A 219 8.63 -12.24 11.02
N VAL A 220 7.51 -12.86 11.39
CA VAL A 220 7.49 -14.26 11.86
C VAL A 220 7.97 -15.21 10.76
N TYR A 221 7.45 -15.10 9.54
CA TYR A 221 7.87 -15.96 8.43
C TYR A 221 9.38 -15.89 8.22
N VAL A 222 9.96 -14.69 8.12
CA VAL A 222 11.40 -14.50 7.91
C VAL A 222 12.22 -15.04 9.08
N ALA A 223 11.76 -14.88 10.32
CA ALA A 223 12.47 -15.37 11.51
C ALA A 223 12.59 -16.89 11.57
N TYR A 224 11.61 -17.63 11.02
CA TYR A 224 11.58 -19.10 11.03
C TYR A 224 11.94 -19.73 9.68
N SER A 225 12.21 -18.91 8.67
CA SER A 225 12.47 -19.35 7.30
C SER A 225 13.96 -19.48 7.04
N SER A 226 14.40 -20.65 6.58
CA SER A 226 15.71 -20.85 5.93
C SER A 226 15.66 -20.57 4.42
N THR A 227 14.67 -19.78 3.95
CA THR A 227 14.46 -19.54 2.51
C THR A 227 15.65 -18.81 1.87
N GLN A 228 16.43 -18.02 2.65
CA GLN A 228 17.69 -17.46 2.16
C GLN A 228 18.69 -18.55 1.77
N ASP A 229 18.76 -19.65 2.52
CA ASP A 229 19.69 -20.75 2.29
C ASP A 229 19.23 -21.68 1.15
N LEU A 230 17.90 -21.82 0.95
CA LEU A 230 17.32 -22.74 -0.03
C LEU A 230 17.14 -22.16 -1.43
N TYR A 231 16.83 -20.86 -1.54
CA TYR A 231 16.44 -20.24 -2.82
C TYR A 231 17.14 -18.92 -3.14
N GLY A 232 18.00 -18.42 -2.23
CA GLY A 232 18.78 -17.20 -2.42
C GLY A 232 17.94 -16.01 -2.91
N VAL A 233 18.42 -15.34 -3.97
CA VAL A 233 17.76 -14.17 -4.55
C VAL A 233 16.35 -14.48 -5.08
N ILE A 234 16.14 -15.66 -5.67
CA ILE A 234 14.82 -16.06 -6.22
C ILE A 234 13.79 -16.16 -5.09
N GLY A 235 14.18 -16.76 -3.96
CA GLY A 235 13.35 -16.83 -2.76
C GLY A 235 12.96 -15.45 -2.25
N GLY A 236 13.91 -14.52 -2.20
CA GLY A 236 13.66 -13.12 -1.83
C GLY A 236 12.68 -12.42 -2.76
N VAL A 237 12.80 -12.60 -4.07
CA VAL A 237 11.89 -12.02 -5.06
C VAL A 237 10.47 -12.56 -4.92
N ILE A 238 10.30 -13.89 -4.83
CA ILE A 238 8.99 -14.52 -4.67
C ILE A 238 8.33 -14.06 -3.37
N LEU A 239 9.10 -14.05 -2.29
CA LEU A 239 8.65 -13.58 -0.99
C LEU A 239 8.17 -12.12 -1.10
N PHE A 240 8.98 -11.25 -1.69
CA PHE A 240 8.65 -9.84 -1.81
C PHE A 240 7.43 -9.58 -2.72
N ILE A 241 7.27 -10.28 -3.84
CA ILE A 241 6.05 -10.20 -4.67
C ILE A 241 4.83 -10.66 -3.85
N THR A 242 4.99 -11.70 -3.04
CA THR A 242 3.95 -12.20 -2.15
C THR A 242 3.56 -11.14 -1.10
N PHE A 243 4.53 -10.41 -0.55
CA PHE A 243 4.27 -9.28 0.34
C PHE A 243 3.43 -8.20 -0.35
N LEU A 244 3.83 -7.78 -1.55
CA LEU A 244 3.09 -6.79 -2.34
C LEU A 244 1.66 -7.26 -2.66
N TYR A 245 1.50 -8.54 -2.98
CA TYR A 245 0.20 -9.15 -3.25
C TYR A 245 -0.72 -9.07 -2.03
N PHE A 246 -0.27 -9.52 -0.86
CA PHE A 246 -1.08 -9.44 0.36
C PHE A 246 -1.30 -7.98 0.79
N GLY A 247 -0.33 -7.10 0.57
CA GLY A 247 -0.49 -5.67 0.82
C GLY A 247 -1.62 -5.05 -0.01
N ALA A 248 -1.63 -5.32 -1.33
CA ALA A 248 -2.71 -4.91 -2.21
C ALA A 248 -4.05 -5.55 -1.80
N LEU A 249 -4.05 -6.83 -1.44
CA LEU A 249 -5.24 -7.54 -0.98
C LEU A 249 -5.84 -6.89 0.28
N VAL A 250 -5.02 -6.54 1.25
CA VAL A 250 -5.46 -5.83 2.48
C VAL A 250 -6.11 -4.49 2.15
N ILE A 251 -5.53 -3.70 1.24
CA ILE A 251 -6.08 -2.42 0.81
C ILE A 251 -7.45 -2.64 0.13
N LEU A 252 -7.53 -3.56 -0.83
CA LEU A 252 -8.77 -3.84 -1.56
C LEU A 252 -9.86 -4.44 -0.66
N ILE A 253 -9.51 -5.26 0.34
CA ILE A 253 -10.47 -5.73 1.36
C ILE A 253 -10.98 -4.57 2.21
N GLY A 254 -10.14 -3.56 2.50
CA GLY A 254 -10.60 -2.31 3.09
C GLY A 254 -11.65 -1.62 2.21
N ALA A 255 -11.46 -1.61 0.88
CA ALA A 255 -12.37 -0.94 -0.04
C ALA A 255 -13.70 -1.69 -0.12
N THR A 256 -13.64 -3.02 -0.20
CA THR A 256 -14.81 -3.89 -0.12
C THR A 256 -15.56 -3.71 1.21
N THR A 257 -14.85 -3.53 2.32
CA THR A 257 -15.46 -3.25 3.63
C THR A 257 -16.29 -1.97 3.59
N ASN A 258 -15.77 -0.91 2.99
CA ASN A 258 -16.49 0.35 2.83
C ASN A 258 -17.80 0.15 2.06
N VAL A 259 -17.78 -0.54 0.92
CA VAL A 259 -18.97 -0.83 0.11
C VAL A 259 -20.00 -1.65 0.89
N VAL A 260 -19.57 -2.73 1.57
CA VAL A 260 -20.47 -3.58 2.36
C VAL A 260 -21.09 -2.84 3.55
N VAL A 261 -20.33 -1.94 4.19
CA VAL A 261 -20.84 -1.09 5.28
C VAL A 261 -21.79 -0.02 4.75
N MET A 262 -21.51 0.57 3.58
CA MET A 262 -22.37 1.58 2.93
C MET A 262 -23.69 0.99 2.45
N GLY A 263 -23.70 -0.20 1.84
CA GLY A 263 -24.93 -0.88 1.41
C GLY A 263 -25.90 -1.20 2.56
N ARG A 264 -25.45 -1.11 3.81
CA ARG A 264 -26.32 -1.18 5.01
C ARG A 264 -26.76 0.17 5.54
N ARG A 265 -26.05 1.24 5.19
CA ARG A 265 -26.36 2.62 5.58
C ARG A 265 -27.30 3.29 4.57
N ALA A 266 -27.36 2.79 3.34
CA ALA A 266 -28.42 3.16 2.40
C ALA A 266 -29.77 2.71 2.99
N PRO A 267 -30.71 3.62 3.29
CA PRO A 267 -32.07 3.19 3.54
C PRO A 267 -32.54 2.44 2.30
N VAL A 268 -33.11 1.25 2.50
CA VAL A 268 -33.94 0.63 1.47
C VAL A 268 -35.01 1.65 1.14
N SER A 269 -34.88 2.36 0.02
CA SER A 269 -36.01 3.06 -0.58
C SER A 269 -36.98 1.97 -1.00
N ALA A 270 -37.87 1.62 -0.06
CA ALA A 270 -39.05 0.83 -0.33
C ALA A 270 -39.82 1.50 -1.47
N GLY A 271 -40.35 0.69 -2.37
CA GLY A 271 -40.70 1.07 -3.73
C GLY A 271 -41.69 2.22 -3.88
N THR A 272 -41.71 2.74 -5.10
CA THR A 272 -42.98 2.82 -5.83
C THR A 272 -42.78 2.12 -7.16
N GLY A 273 -43.26 0.88 -7.24
CA GLY A 273 -43.77 0.37 -8.49
C GLY A 273 -44.96 1.26 -8.86
N THR A 274 -44.80 2.05 -9.91
CA THR A 274 -45.95 2.56 -10.64
C THR A 274 -46.12 1.64 -11.84
N ALA A 275 -47.03 0.69 -11.67
CA ALA A 275 -47.78 0.18 -12.80
C ALA A 275 -48.46 1.36 -13.50
N ARG A 276 -48.13 1.57 -14.77
CA ARG A 276 -49.05 1.99 -15.83
C ARG A 276 -48.41 1.70 -17.17
#